data_AF-Q0HXY3-F1
#
_entry.id   AF-Q0HXY3-F1
#
_cell.length_a   1.000
_cell.length_b   1.000
_cell.length_c   1.000
_cell.angle_alpha   90.00
_cell.angle_beta   90.00
_cell.angle_gamma   90.00
#
_symmetry.space_group_name_H-M   'P 1'
#
loop_
_entity.id
_entity.type
_entity.pdbx_description
1 polymer ?
#
loop_
_entity_poly.entity_id
_entity_poly.type
_entity_poly.pdbx_seq_one_letter_code
_entity_poly.pdbx_strand_id
1 'polypeptide(L)'
;MCGRFFTCYFTFNCMYTGSLISKQTDIMNRKLEPFKREREECNALSDVTNFIAQEIYKLAVIKQYPNEYSEIFNLARNITKELTDLFDQGFNPELEALRDALVDLIVHGATKSDFEGYVSSVLQIENINKLEFGSITPNLESTDNSGEPFDYEKHEHEIKVAAFGVAKQIFFKNRGFKTTIPHKYPPSVIGYRYDYHEALEYYYGLYYHSQVGGNTTTFYHAPYDSFRPYAGRIVDQSKCIEREFLVPDTALSKKESLIYSNSEAIQPMCSLDLLRGEEPKESVIKTTEIRFRLDLSEPLSNDELDRALARLRSVISSAQYSNSVASMLLAENETELIKAYNMPSLKHVEHTEFKRLHKVSLPELNSPHQAKAYLCGLIVLFEHYVRVNSSSDSLSFSWGKNEDGLSTLLRFGAVSIELSKVHGEEGFSAGSVEKGYKLVKEVFNSHIREFQFRRVQFNARLNTKQREKLKGLDPVRLELLHPDDVSRVQEDIERLKRKGRQASVKAQINGSYIITW
;
A
#
# COMPACT_ATOMS: atom_id res chain seq x y z
N MET A 1 -21.96 12.78 -8.78
CA MET A 1 -22.16 12.33 -10.16
C MET A 1 -21.56 10.94 -10.26
N CYS A 2 -22.41 9.93 -10.41
CA CYS A 2 -21.98 8.53 -10.53
C CYS A 2 -21.51 8.27 -11.97
N GLY A 3 -20.22 8.06 -12.16
CA GLY A 3 -19.64 7.54 -13.40
C GLY A 3 -19.45 6.03 -13.26
N ARG A 4 -20.16 5.28 -14.10
CA ARG A 4 -20.02 3.82 -14.25
C ARG A 4 -18.66 3.52 -14.89
N PHE A 5 -17.83 2.70 -14.25
CA PHE A 5 -16.60 2.20 -14.86
C PHE A 5 -16.92 1.08 -15.85
N PHE A 6 -16.40 1.20 -17.08
CA PHE A 6 -16.55 0.24 -18.16
C PHE A 6 -15.61 -0.96 -17.96
N THR A 7 -16.16 -2.16 -18.16
CA THR A 7 -15.45 -3.45 -18.16
C THR A 7 -14.81 -3.69 -19.54
N CYS A 8 -13.49 -3.89 -19.60
CA CYS A 8 -12.82 -4.36 -20.83
C CYS A 8 -12.78 -5.89 -20.88
N TYR A 9 -13.20 -6.47 -22.02
CA TYR A 9 -13.13 -7.90 -22.31
C TYR A 9 -11.90 -8.21 -23.17
N PHE A 10 -11.04 -9.12 -22.74
CA PHE A 10 -10.03 -9.74 -23.60
C PHE A 10 -10.35 -11.22 -23.81
N THR A 11 -10.58 -11.63 -25.05
CA THR A 11 -10.75 -13.04 -25.47
C THR A 11 -9.49 -13.50 -26.18
N PHE A 12 -8.78 -14.47 -25.61
CA PHE A 12 -7.73 -15.23 -26.31
C PHE A 12 -8.30 -16.55 -26.82
N ASN A 13 -8.39 -16.70 -28.14
CA ASN A 13 -8.67 -17.98 -28.79
C ASN A 13 -7.34 -18.65 -29.16
N CYS A 14 -7.04 -19.81 -28.56
CA CYS A 14 -5.93 -20.65 -28.98
C CYS A 14 -6.51 -21.99 -29.48
N MET A 15 -6.37 -22.26 -30.78
CA MET A 15 -6.75 -23.53 -31.39
C MET A 15 -5.53 -24.45 -31.60
N TYR A 16 -5.75 -25.74 -31.31
CA TYR A 16 -5.27 -26.97 -31.98
C TYR A 16 -4.29 -27.96 -31.31
N THR A 17 -4.75 -29.23 -31.35
CA THR A 17 -4.10 -30.58 -31.26
C THR A 17 -3.38 -30.95 -29.94
N GLY A 18 -3.51 -32.13 -29.31
CA GLY A 18 -4.16 -33.41 -29.65
C GLY A 18 -4.09 -34.42 -28.48
N SER A 19 -5.26 -34.80 -27.97
CA SER A 19 -5.74 -36.07 -27.37
C SER A 19 -4.93 -36.97 -26.41
N LEU A 20 -3.61 -36.87 -26.24
CA LEU A 20 -2.85 -37.73 -25.28
C LEU A 20 -2.27 -36.95 -24.10
N ILE A 21 -2.09 -35.63 -24.27
CA ILE A 21 -1.73 -34.69 -23.20
C ILE A 21 -2.95 -34.43 -22.29
N SER A 22 -4.19 -34.48 -22.81
CA SER A 22 -5.38 -34.05 -22.05
C SER A 22 -5.65 -34.86 -20.78
N LYS A 23 -5.35 -36.17 -20.75
CA LYS A 23 -5.57 -36.99 -19.54
C LYS A 23 -4.52 -36.74 -18.45
N GLN A 24 -3.28 -36.43 -18.82
CA GLN A 24 -2.22 -36.09 -17.85
C GLN A 24 -2.37 -34.64 -17.37
N THR A 25 -2.78 -33.72 -18.26
CA THR A 25 -3.13 -32.34 -17.91
C THR A 25 -4.40 -32.27 -17.07
N ASP A 26 -5.42 -33.11 -17.30
CA ASP A 26 -6.61 -33.18 -16.44
C ASP A 26 -6.30 -33.72 -15.03
N ILE A 27 -5.38 -34.69 -14.91
CA ILE A 27 -4.97 -35.23 -13.62
C ILE A 27 -4.03 -34.27 -12.88
N MET A 28 -3.15 -33.54 -13.59
CA MET A 28 -2.33 -32.47 -13.01
C MET A 28 -3.19 -31.25 -12.64
N ASN A 29 -4.12 -30.82 -13.50
CA ASN A 29 -5.04 -29.71 -13.21
C ASN A 29 -5.93 -30.03 -12.00
N ARG A 30 -6.49 -31.25 -11.89
CA ARG A 30 -7.26 -31.66 -10.71
C ARG A 30 -6.44 -31.75 -9.41
N LYS A 31 -5.11 -31.95 -9.50
CA LYS A 31 -4.20 -31.93 -8.34
C LYS A 31 -3.66 -30.52 -8.04
N LEU A 32 -3.60 -29.61 -9.01
CA LEU A 32 -3.11 -28.23 -8.88
C LEU A 32 -4.21 -27.25 -8.47
N GLU A 33 -5.47 -27.52 -8.82
CA GLU A 33 -6.66 -26.74 -8.44
C GLU A 33 -6.79 -26.48 -6.92
N PRO A 34 -6.60 -27.49 -6.03
CA PRO A 34 -6.68 -27.25 -4.59
C PRO A 34 -5.57 -26.32 -4.07
N PHE A 35 -4.33 -26.49 -4.58
CA PHE A 35 -3.20 -25.65 -4.18
C PHE A 35 -3.33 -24.22 -4.72
N LYS A 36 -3.90 -24.05 -5.92
CA LYS A 36 -4.21 -22.73 -6.48
C LYS A 36 -5.26 -22.03 -5.63
N ARG A 37 -6.32 -22.74 -5.24
CA ARG A 37 -7.40 -22.21 -4.40
C ARG A 37 -6.91 -21.79 -3.01
N GLU A 38 -6.13 -22.65 -2.35
CA GLU A 38 -5.56 -22.35 -1.02
C GLU A 38 -4.65 -21.11 -1.06
N ARG A 39 -3.85 -20.95 -2.14
CA ARG A 39 -3.02 -19.75 -2.35
C ARG A 39 -3.86 -18.49 -2.55
N GLU A 40 -4.91 -18.57 -3.36
CA GLU A 40 -5.84 -17.45 -3.60
C GLU A 40 -6.53 -17.03 -2.30
N GLU A 41 -7.03 -17.99 -1.51
CA GLU A 41 -7.65 -17.74 -0.21
C GLU A 41 -6.67 -17.10 0.79
N CYS A 42 -5.43 -17.61 0.87
CA CYS A 42 -4.40 -17.05 1.73
C CYS A 42 -4.02 -15.61 1.34
N ASN A 43 -3.91 -15.35 0.04
CA ASN A 43 -3.62 -14.03 -0.50
C ASN A 43 -4.77 -13.05 -0.18
N ALA A 44 -6.00 -13.45 -0.48
CA ALA A 44 -7.19 -12.64 -0.23
C ALA A 44 -7.36 -12.34 1.27
N LEU A 45 -7.15 -13.32 2.14
CA LEU A 45 -7.19 -13.12 3.59
C LEU A 45 -6.11 -12.14 4.06
N SER A 46 -4.92 -12.19 3.47
CA SER A 46 -3.83 -11.27 3.82
C SER A 46 -4.14 -9.84 3.37
N ASP A 47 -4.64 -9.67 2.15
CA ASP A 47 -4.96 -8.37 1.58
C ASP A 47 -6.15 -7.71 2.32
N VAL A 48 -7.23 -8.46 2.60
CA VAL A 48 -8.39 -7.95 3.34
C VAL A 48 -8.03 -7.64 4.80
N THR A 49 -7.13 -8.40 5.42
CA THR A 49 -6.67 -8.13 6.79
C THR A 49 -5.96 -6.78 6.89
N ASN A 50 -5.05 -6.53 5.96
CA ASN A 50 -4.33 -5.26 5.88
C ASN A 50 -5.29 -4.10 5.55
N PHE A 51 -6.24 -4.30 4.64
CA PHE A 51 -7.32 -3.35 4.35
C PHE A 51 -8.18 -3.05 5.60
N ILE A 52 -8.60 -4.07 6.35
CA ILE A 52 -9.35 -3.84 7.60
C ILE A 52 -8.50 -3.02 8.58
N ALA A 53 -7.22 -3.38 8.76
CA ALA A 53 -6.33 -2.68 9.68
C ALA A 53 -6.11 -1.21 9.29
N GLN A 54 -5.93 -0.90 8.00
CA GLN A 54 -5.72 0.46 7.52
C GLN A 54 -7.00 1.31 7.69
N GLU A 55 -8.19 0.74 7.45
CA GLU A 55 -9.44 1.48 7.57
C GLU A 55 -9.79 1.76 9.04
N ILE A 56 -9.51 0.82 9.95
CA ILE A 56 -9.62 1.08 11.40
C ILE A 56 -8.70 2.23 11.83
N TYR A 57 -7.46 2.27 11.31
CA TYR A 57 -6.52 3.37 11.55
C TYR A 57 -7.07 4.70 11.02
N LYS A 58 -7.57 4.75 9.78
CA LYS A 58 -8.17 5.97 9.20
C LYS A 58 -9.34 6.49 10.03
N LEU A 59 -10.23 5.60 10.48
CA LEU A 59 -11.32 5.98 11.38
C LEU A 59 -10.80 6.61 12.69
N ALA A 60 -9.71 6.08 13.25
CA ALA A 60 -9.09 6.64 14.44
C ALA A 60 -8.47 8.01 14.16
N VAL A 61 -7.85 8.21 12.99
CA VAL A 61 -7.34 9.51 12.54
C VAL A 61 -8.48 10.51 12.38
N ILE A 62 -9.60 10.15 11.73
CA ILE A 62 -10.78 11.02 11.60
C ILE A 62 -11.28 11.47 12.98
N LYS A 63 -11.30 10.58 13.96
CA LYS A 63 -11.72 10.93 15.33
C LYS A 63 -10.77 11.92 16.00
N GLN A 64 -9.46 11.72 15.86
CA GLN A 64 -8.46 12.45 16.63
C GLN A 64 -7.97 13.73 15.93
N TYR A 65 -7.85 13.71 14.60
CA TYR A 65 -7.31 14.76 13.73
C TYR A 65 -8.22 15.02 12.50
N PRO A 66 -9.52 15.33 12.68
CA PRO A 66 -10.47 15.45 11.55
C PRO A 66 -10.08 16.52 10.53
N ASN A 67 -9.49 17.64 10.98
CA ASN A 67 -9.08 18.73 10.10
C ASN A 67 -7.88 18.32 9.24
N GLU A 68 -6.82 17.78 9.86
CA GLU A 68 -5.62 17.32 9.14
C GLU A 68 -5.95 16.16 8.20
N TYR A 69 -6.84 15.24 8.60
CA TYR A 69 -7.37 14.21 7.71
C TYR A 69 -8.02 14.83 6.47
N SER A 70 -8.87 15.84 6.66
CA SER A 70 -9.55 16.54 5.55
C SER A 70 -8.55 17.27 4.65
N GLU A 71 -7.52 17.89 5.21
CA GLU A 71 -6.46 18.58 4.45
C GLU A 71 -5.67 17.59 3.57
N ILE A 72 -5.23 16.46 4.13
CA ILE A 72 -4.51 15.42 3.37
C ILE A 72 -5.43 14.80 2.30
N PHE A 73 -6.69 14.52 2.64
CA PHE A 73 -7.67 13.99 1.68
C PHE A 73 -7.85 14.94 0.49
N ASN A 74 -8.02 16.24 0.77
CA ASN A 74 -8.19 17.23 -0.29
C ASN A 74 -6.91 17.46 -1.08
N LEU A 75 -5.72 17.34 -0.48
CA LEU A 75 -4.44 17.36 -1.19
C LEU A 75 -4.39 16.24 -2.25
N ALA A 76 -4.68 15.00 -1.84
CA ALA A 76 -4.72 13.86 -2.76
C ALA A 76 -5.73 14.10 -3.90
N ARG A 77 -6.93 14.57 -3.57
CA ARG A 77 -7.97 14.90 -4.55
C ARG A 77 -7.55 16.00 -5.52
N ASN A 78 -6.84 17.02 -5.03
CA ASN A 78 -6.35 18.11 -5.86
C ASN A 78 -5.22 17.65 -6.79
N ILE A 79 -4.32 16.80 -6.30
CA ILE A 79 -3.29 16.17 -7.15
C ILE A 79 -3.95 15.37 -8.27
N THR A 80 -4.93 14.51 -7.95
CA THR A 80 -5.68 13.77 -8.97
C THR A 80 -6.32 14.71 -9.99
N LYS A 81 -6.95 15.80 -9.54
CA LYS A 81 -7.56 16.80 -10.43
C LYS A 81 -6.54 17.46 -11.37
N GLU A 82 -5.35 17.80 -10.86
CA GLU A 82 -4.29 18.43 -11.66
C GLU A 82 -3.64 17.43 -12.64
N LEU A 83 -3.73 16.11 -12.36
CA LEU A 83 -3.27 15.05 -13.26
C LEU A 83 -4.37 14.51 -14.19
N THR A 84 -5.64 14.90 -14.02
CA THR A 84 -6.80 14.31 -14.74
C THR A 84 -6.61 14.27 -16.24
N ASP A 85 -6.05 15.32 -16.84
CA ASP A 85 -5.88 15.40 -18.30
C ASP A 85 -4.88 14.36 -18.84
N LEU A 86 -4.04 13.78 -17.98
CA LEU A 86 -3.09 12.71 -18.31
C LEU A 86 -3.68 11.30 -18.10
N PHE A 87 -4.79 11.18 -17.36
CA PHE A 87 -5.48 9.91 -17.19
C PHE A 87 -6.15 9.47 -18.51
N ASP A 88 -6.35 8.17 -18.63
CA ASP A 88 -6.92 7.46 -19.79
C ASP A 88 -6.07 7.51 -21.06
N GLN A 89 -4.80 7.92 -20.93
CA GLN A 89 -3.81 7.91 -22.01
C GLN A 89 -2.89 6.67 -22.01
N GLY A 90 -3.19 5.66 -21.17
CA GLY A 90 -2.49 4.36 -21.12
C GLY A 90 -1.59 4.13 -19.90
N PHE A 91 -1.39 5.13 -19.04
CA PHE A 91 -0.42 5.11 -17.92
C PHE A 91 -1.06 5.43 -16.56
N ASN A 92 -2.33 5.05 -16.38
CA ASN A 92 -3.09 5.32 -15.17
C ASN A 92 -2.42 4.76 -13.89
N PRO A 93 -1.88 3.52 -13.87
CA PRO A 93 -1.21 2.98 -12.68
C PRO A 93 0.00 3.82 -12.24
N GLU A 94 0.80 4.31 -13.19
CA GLU A 94 1.96 5.17 -12.92
C GLU A 94 1.53 6.54 -12.39
N LEU A 95 0.44 7.10 -12.90
CA LEU A 95 -0.14 8.36 -12.43
C LEU A 95 -0.75 8.22 -11.02
N GLU A 96 -1.38 7.09 -10.72
CA GLU A 96 -1.86 6.78 -9.36
C GLU A 96 -0.69 6.65 -8.37
N ALA A 97 0.37 5.92 -8.75
CA ALA A 97 1.59 5.82 -7.96
C ALA A 97 2.26 7.18 -7.77
N LEU A 98 2.26 8.04 -8.80
CA LEU A 98 2.76 9.40 -8.73
C LEU A 98 1.95 10.26 -7.75
N ARG A 99 0.61 10.17 -7.79
CA ARG A 99 -0.27 10.85 -6.84
C ARG A 99 0.11 10.46 -5.41
N ASP A 100 0.25 9.16 -5.14
CA ASP A 100 0.55 8.67 -3.79
C ASP A 100 1.91 9.14 -3.31
N ALA A 101 2.93 9.03 -4.17
CA ALA A 101 4.27 9.52 -3.87
C ALA A 101 4.28 11.03 -3.58
N LEU A 102 3.52 11.83 -4.33
CA LEU A 102 3.40 13.26 -4.09
C LEU A 102 2.76 13.58 -2.74
N VAL A 103 1.66 12.90 -2.38
CA VAL A 103 1.02 13.08 -1.07
C VAL A 103 2.02 12.76 0.04
N ASP A 104 2.71 11.62 -0.05
CA ASP A 104 3.68 11.18 0.96
C ASP A 104 4.84 12.18 1.10
N LEU A 105 5.44 12.61 -0.02
CA LEU A 105 6.54 13.58 -0.03
C LEU A 105 6.13 14.93 0.55
N ILE A 106 4.94 15.45 0.20
CA ILE A 106 4.45 16.74 0.69
C ILE A 106 4.17 16.67 2.19
N VAL A 107 3.47 15.63 2.65
CA VAL A 107 3.08 15.48 4.05
C VAL A 107 4.30 15.23 4.95
N HIS A 108 5.31 14.50 4.47
CA HIS A 108 6.57 14.32 5.20
C HIS A 108 7.52 15.52 5.12
N GLY A 109 7.19 16.56 4.34
CA GLY A 109 8.05 17.73 4.19
C GLY A 109 9.40 17.41 3.54
N ALA A 110 9.38 16.53 2.53
CA ALA A 110 10.57 16.07 1.83
C ALA A 110 11.38 17.21 1.20
N THR A 111 12.67 16.98 0.98
CA THR A 111 13.54 17.97 0.31
C THR A 111 13.35 17.95 -1.20
N LYS A 112 13.91 18.94 -1.91
CA LYS A 112 13.93 18.92 -3.39
C LYS A 112 14.64 17.68 -3.95
N SER A 113 15.74 17.27 -3.31
CA SER A 113 16.51 16.10 -3.75
C SER A 113 15.72 14.82 -3.58
N ASP A 114 14.96 14.70 -2.48
CA ASP A 114 14.10 13.54 -2.25
C ASP A 114 12.99 13.47 -3.31
N PHE A 115 12.37 14.61 -3.63
CA PHE A 115 11.37 14.69 -4.69
C PHE A 115 11.92 14.22 -6.04
N GLU A 116 13.06 14.74 -6.48
CA GLU A 116 13.65 14.39 -7.78
C GLU A 116 13.98 12.89 -7.84
N GLY A 117 14.60 12.33 -6.79
CA GLY A 117 14.92 10.91 -6.75
C GLY A 117 13.69 10.00 -6.77
N TYR A 118 12.68 10.29 -5.93
CA TYR A 118 11.49 9.45 -5.82
C TYR A 118 10.58 9.54 -7.05
N VAL A 119 10.29 10.76 -7.54
CA VAL A 119 9.39 10.93 -8.68
C VAL A 119 9.97 10.31 -9.95
N SER A 120 11.29 10.42 -10.16
CA SER A 120 11.92 9.79 -11.32
C SER A 120 11.98 8.28 -11.23
N SER A 121 12.08 7.72 -10.03
CA SER A 121 11.91 6.28 -9.83
C SER A 121 10.48 5.83 -10.15
N VAL A 122 9.46 6.59 -9.75
CA VAL A 122 8.05 6.25 -9.99
C VAL A 122 7.72 6.32 -11.48
N LEU A 123 8.19 7.37 -12.16
CA LEU A 123 7.98 7.56 -13.61
C LEU A 123 8.97 6.79 -14.48
N GLN A 124 9.94 6.08 -13.88
CA GLN A 124 11.00 5.35 -14.59
C GLN A 124 11.74 6.21 -15.62
N ILE A 125 12.11 7.44 -15.25
CA ILE A 125 12.83 8.37 -16.12
C ILE A 125 14.33 8.24 -15.85
N GLU A 126 15.08 7.63 -16.77
CA GLU A 126 16.52 7.31 -16.59
C GLU A 126 17.45 8.55 -16.54
N ASN A 127 16.98 9.76 -16.87
CA ASN A 127 17.81 10.97 -16.78
C ASN A 127 16.99 12.27 -16.68
N ILE A 128 16.81 12.79 -15.46
CA ILE A 128 16.12 14.07 -15.21
C ILE A 128 16.83 15.24 -15.90
N ASN A 129 18.17 15.21 -15.98
CA ASN A 129 18.97 16.29 -16.56
C ASN A 129 18.80 16.41 -18.08
N LYS A 130 18.22 15.40 -18.77
CA LYS A 130 17.84 15.50 -20.19
C LYS A 130 16.48 16.19 -20.39
N LEU A 131 15.71 16.45 -19.32
CA LEU A 131 14.40 17.12 -19.38
C LEU A 131 14.50 18.65 -19.41
N GLU A 132 15.64 19.22 -19.03
CA GLU A 132 15.91 20.64 -19.23
C GLU A 132 16.38 20.84 -20.67
N PHE A 133 15.46 20.82 -21.65
CA PHE A 133 15.49 21.64 -22.88
C PHE A 133 14.42 21.15 -23.87
N GLY A 134 13.22 21.73 -23.72
CA GLY A 134 12.15 21.66 -24.70
C GLY A 134 10.91 22.33 -24.12
N SER A 135 10.60 23.56 -24.54
CA SER A 135 9.31 24.18 -24.23
C SER A 135 8.19 23.27 -24.74
N ILE A 136 7.45 22.63 -23.84
CA ILE A 136 6.23 21.90 -24.21
C ILE A 136 5.04 22.83 -24.00
N THR A 137 4.44 23.23 -25.11
CA THR A 137 3.13 23.88 -25.19
C THR A 137 2.02 22.91 -24.72
N PRO A 138 1.01 23.38 -23.97
CA PRO A 138 -0.01 22.53 -23.33
C PRO A 138 -1.14 22.06 -24.27
N ASN A 139 -0.87 21.82 -25.55
CA ASN A 139 -1.90 21.39 -26.50
C ASN A 139 -1.58 19.99 -27.05
N LEU A 140 -2.00 18.94 -26.33
CA LEU A 140 -2.24 17.63 -26.93
C LEU A 140 -3.67 17.64 -27.53
N GLU A 141 -3.83 18.26 -28.70
CA GLU A 141 -5.01 18.01 -29.52
C GLU A 141 -4.72 16.79 -30.40
N SER A 142 -5.33 15.66 -30.03
CA SER A 142 -5.30 14.41 -30.80
C SER A 142 -6.18 14.55 -32.04
N THR A 143 -5.63 15.06 -33.13
CA THR A 143 -6.17 14.81 -34.48
C THR A 143 -5.02 14.58 -35.45
N ASP A 144 -4.38 13.42 -35.38
CA ASP A 144 -3.50 12.95 -36.45
C ASP A 144 -4.23 11.91 -37.30
N ASN A 145 -4.81 12.41 -38.40
CA ASN A 145 -5.22 11.62 -39.57
C ASN A 145 -4.04 11.47 -40.54
N SER A 146 -2.81 11.38 -40.02
CA SER A 146 -1.62 11.00 -40.79
C SER A 146 -1.48 9.48 -40.65
N GLY A 147 -1.34 8.76 -41.76
CA GLY A 147 -1.18 7.30 -41.78
C GLY A 147 0.17 6.81 -41.23
N GLU A 148 0.76 7.53 -40.30
CA GLU A 148 1.99 7.13 -39.60
C GLU A 148 1.63 6.19 -38.44
N PRO A 149 2.41 5.12 -38.22
CA PRO A 149 2.19 4.23 -37.09
C PRO A 149 2.40 4.99 -35.76
N PHE A 150 1.48 4.78 -34.82
CA PHE A 150 1.55 5.36 -33.49
C PHE A 150 2.86 4.98 -32.79
N ASP A 151 3.65 6.00 -32.44
CA ASP A 151 4.92 5.84 -31.72
C ASP A 151 4.65 5.78 -30.20
N TYR A 152 4.55 4.55 -29.69
CA TYR A 152 4.28 4.30 -28.27
C TYR A 152 5.37 4.86 -27.35
N GLU A 153 6.65 4.72 -27.72
CA GLU A 153 7.77 5.16 -26.89
C GLU A 153 7.81 6.68 -26.76
N LYS A 154 7.57 7.38 -27.88
CA LYS A 154 7.47 8.84 -27.87
C LYS A 154 6.27 9.32 -27.04
N HIS A 155 5.10 8.70 -27.21
CA HIS A 155 3.89 9.04 -26.45
C HIS A 155 4.07 8.79 -24.94
N GLU A 156 4.67 7.66 -24.57
CA GLU A 156 5.02 7.34 -23.18
C GLU A 156 5.97 8.39 -22.59
N HIS A 157 7.00 8.77 -23.34
CA HIS A 157 7.95 9.79 -22.91
C HIS A 157 7.27 11.14 -22.68
N GLU A 158 6.45 11.61 -23.63
CA GLU A 158 5.73 12.89 -23.54
C GLU A 158 4.82 12.96 -22.29
N ILE A 159 4.07 11.88 -22.00
CA ILE A 159 3.22 11.80 -20.80
C ILE A 159 4.06 11.84 -19.52
N LYS A 160 5.15 11.07 -19.45
CA LYS A 160 6.04 11.05 -18.28
C LYS A 160 6.66 12.43 -18.03
N VAL A 161 7.06 13.15 -19.08
CA VAL A 161 7.57 14.52 -18.98
C VAL A 161 6.49 15.48 -18.47
N ALA A 162 5.28 15.41 -19.04
CA ALA A 162 4.15 16.24 -18.62
C ALA A 162 3.79 15.98 -17.14
N ALA A 163 3.68 14.72 -16.75
CA ALA A 163 3.42 14.29 -15.38
C ALA A 163 4.49 14.80 -14.41
N PHE A 164 5.77 14.70 -14.78
CA PHE A 164 6.87 15.26 -13.99
C PHE A 164 6.75 16.78 -13.82
N GLY A 165 6.41 17.50 -14.90
CA GLY A 165 6.19 18.95 -14.89
C GLY A 165 5.08 19.36 -13.92
N VAL A 166 3.94 18.69 -13.98
CA VAL A 166 2.80 18.91 -13.06
C VAL A 166 3.17 18.56 -11.62
N ALA A 167 3.78 17.39 -11.40
CA ALA A 167 4.25 16.94 -10.09
C ALA A 167 5.18 17.95 -9.42
N LYS A 168 6.12 18.51 -10.18
CA LYS A 168 7.06 19.52 -9.72
C LYS A 168 6.35 20.79 -9.25
N GLN A 169 5.38 21.28 -10.02
CA GLN A 169 4.60 22.46 -9.65
C GLN A 169 3.80 22.23 -8.36
N ILE A 170 3.11 21.09 -8.26
CA ILE A 170 2.31 20.74 -7.08
C ILE A 170 3.18 20.65 -5.83
N PHE A 171 4.31 19.93 -5.91
CA PHE A 171 5.21 19.75 -4.78
C PHE A 171 5.73 21.09 -4.24
N PHE A 172 6.19 21.98 -5.12
CA PHE A 172 6.71 23.28 -4.70
C PHE A 172 5.62 24.23 -4.16
N LYS A 173 4.41 24.19 -4.73
CA LYS A 173 3.26 24.98 -4.26
C LYS A 173 2.82 24.60 -2.85
N ASN A 174 2.97 23.34 -2.45
CA ASN A 174 2.56 22.83 -1.15
C ASN A 174 3.72 22.72 -0.14
N ARG A 175 4.84 23.41 -0.39
CA ARG A 175 5.94 23.49 0.58
C ARG A 175 5.45 24.12 1.89
N GLY A 176 5.73 23.44 3.00
CA GLY A 176 5.31 23.87 4.33
C GLY A 176 3.97 23.32 4.78
N PHE A 177 3.45 22.28 4.11
CA PHE A 177 2.38 21.44 4.68
C PHE A 177 2.79 20.95 6.07
N LYS A 178 1.90 21.10 7.05
CA LYS A 178 2.16 20.71 8.44
C LYS A 178 1.10 19.73 8.91
N THR A 179 1.55 18.63 9.49
CA THR A 179 0.69 17.68 10.19
C THR A 179 1.33 17.29 11.52
N THR A 180 0.48 16.97 12.49
CA THR A 180 0.84 16.40 13.79
C THR A 180 0.40 14.94 13.90
N ILE A 181 -0.17 14.35 12.85
CA ILE A 181 -0.55 12.94 12.79
C ILE A 181 0.73 12.08 12.88
N PRO A 182 0.86 11.19 13.87
CA PRO A 182 1.94 10.22 13.90
C PRO A 182 1.61 9.10 12.91
N HIS A 183 2.02 9.29 11.65
CA HIS A 183 1.69 8.39 10.55
C HIS A 183 2.18 6.96 10.79
N LYS A 184 1.24 6.01 10.97
CA LYS A 184 1.51 4.57 10.99
C LYS A 184 1.49 3.95 9.60
N TYR A 185 0.79 4.59 8.67
CA TYR A 185 0.69 4.22 7.26
C TYR A 185 1.16 5.39 6.39
N PRO A 186 1.51 5.14 5.12
CA PRO A 186 1.75 6.21 4.16
C PRO A 186 0.61 7.25 4.17
N PRO A 187 0.92 8.56 4.22
CA PRO A 187 -0.11 9.61 4.17
C PRO A 187 -1.12 9.48 3.03
N SER A 188 -0.69 8.98 1.86
CA SER A 188 -1.50 8.67 0.68
C SER A 188 -2.71 7.78 0.97
N VAL A 189 -2.64 6.89 1.97
CA VAL A 189 -3.76 6.05 2.43
C VAL A 189 -4.99 6.88 2.83
N ILE A 190 -4.79 8.11 3.33
CA ILE A 190 -5.87 9.03 3.69
C ILE A 190 -6.60 9.53 2.44
N GLY A 191 -5.92 9.63 1.29
CA GLY A 191 -6.49 10.09 0.02
C GLY A 191 -7.57 9.18 -0.57
N TYR A 192 -7.67 7.95 -0.07
CA TYR A 192 -8.63 6.96 -0.57
C TYR A 192 -9.91 6.91 0.26
N ARG A 193 -11.02 6.69 -0.41
CA ARG A 193 -12.32 6.36 0.21
C ARG A 193 -12.89 5.12 -0.45
N TYR A 194 -12.95 4.04 0.31
CA TYR A 194 -13.49 2.76 -0.15
C TYR A 194 -14.93 2.57 0.35
N ASP A 195 -15.71 1.79 -0.40
CA ASP A 195 -17.00 1.32 0.05
C ASP A 195 -16.84 -0.02 0.79
N TYR A 196 -17.21 -0.04 2.06
CA TYR A 196 -17.07 -1.23 2.90
C TYR A 196 -18.10 -2.31 2.55
N HIS A 197 -19.24 -1.95 1.94
CA HIS A 197 -20.21 -2.92 1.42
C HIS A 197 -19.65 -3.61 0.18
N GLU A 198 -19.02 -2.87 -0.75
CA GLU A 198 -18.35 -3.48 -1.92
C GLU A 198 -17.19 -4.38 -1.49
N ALA A 199 -16.37 -3.96 -0.53
CA ALA A 199 -15.29 -4.79 0.02
C ALA A 199 -15.83 -6.09 0.65
N LEU A 200 -16.95 -6.00 1.36
CA LEU A 200 -17.65 -7.15 1.93
C LEU A 200 -18.22 -8.07 0.85
N GLU A 201 -18.89 -7.51 -0.16
CA GLU A 201 -19.44 -8.27 -1.28
C GLU A 201 -18.32 -9.00 -2.04
N TYR A 202 -17.24 -8.31 -2.37
CA TYR A 202 -16.07 -8.88 -3.04
C TYR A 202 -15.50 -10.08 -2.26
N TYR A 203 -15.24 -9.89 -0.97
CA TYR A 203 -14.59 -10.91 -0.16
C TYR A 203 -15.53 -12.06 0.23
N TYR A 204 -16.76 -11.75 0.68
CA TYR A 204 -17.74 -12.76 1.07
C TYR A 204 -18.33 -13.52 -0.12
N GLY A 205 -18.53 -12.84 -1.25
CA GLY A 205 -18.95 -13.44 -2.52
C GLY A 205 -17.85 -14.25 -3.21
N LEU A 206 -16.65 -14.33 -2.62
CA LEU A 206 -15.50 -15.06 -3.12
C LEU A 206 -15.06 -14.61 -4.52
N TYR A 207 -15.27 -13.33 -4.86
CA TYR A 207 -14.91 -12.77 -6.17
C TYR A 207 -13.39 -12.69 -6.38
N TYR A 208 -12.59 -12.95 -5.35
CA TYR A 208 -11.14 -13.16 -5.48
C TYR A 208 -10.79 -14.47 -6.20
N HIS A 209 -11.74 -15.40 -6.37
CA HIS A 209 -11.58 -16.52 -7.29
C HIS A 209 -12.01 -16.12 -8.70
N SER A 210 -11.23 -16.55 -9.70
CA SER A 210 -11.67 -16.45 -11.09
C SER A 210 -12.95 -17.28 -11.31
N GLN A 211 -13.98 -16.67 -11.88
CA GLN A 211 -15.23 -17.34 -12.16
C GLN A 211 -15.24 -17.89 -13.58
N VAL A 212 -15.51 -19.19 -13.74
CA VAL A 212 -15.60 -19.85 -15.05
C VAL A 212 -17.06 -20.02 -15.43
N GLY A 213 -17.50 -19.31 -16.47
CA GLY A 213 -18.84 -19.38 -17.05
C GLY A 213 -18.77 -19.87 -18.49
N GLY A 214 -19.04 -21.16 -18.72
CA GLY A 214 -18.91 -21.76 -20.06
C GLY A 214 -17.46 -21.71 -20.56
N ASN A 215 -17.22 -20.97 -21.65
CA ASN A 215 -15.88 -20.75 -22.22
C ASN A 215 -15.22 -19.44 -21.77
N THR A 216 -15.86 -18.67 -20.89
CA THR A 216 -15.36 -17.38 -20.42
C THR A 216 -14.84 -17.50 -18.99
N THR A 217 -13.64 -16.99 -18.73
CA THR A 217 -13.11 -16.80 -17.38
C THR A 217 -13.16 -15.32 -17.04
N THR A 218 -13.86 -14.98 -15.96
CA THR A 218 -13.98 -13.60 -15.47
C THR A 218 -13.07 -13.40 -14.27
N PHE A 219 -12.30 -12.32 -14.29
CA PHE A 219 -11.44 -11.89 -13.20
C PHE A 219 -12.03 -10.63 -12.56
N TYR A 220 -12.12 -10.61 -11.23
CA TYR A 220 -12.57 -9.44 -10.49
C TYR A 220 -11.40 -8.84 -9.71
N HIS A 221 -11.24 -7.54 -9.82
CA HIS A 221 -10.29 -6.80 -9.00
C HIS A 221 -10.93 -6.47 -7.65
N ALA A 222 -10.11 -6.46 -6.59
CA ALA A 222 -10.57 -6.00 -5.29
C ALA A 222 -11.02 -4.54 -5.40
N PRO A 223 -12.15 -4.14 -4.81
CA PRO A 223 -12.64 -2.76 -4.83
C PRO A 223 -11.90 -1.88 -3.79
N TYR A 224 -10.67 -2.26 -3.46
CA TYR A 224 -9.83 -1.60 -2.48
C TYR A 224 -8.35 -1.88 -2.72
N ASP A 225 -7.50 -0.93 -2.32
CA ASP A 225 -6.07 -1.16 -2.18
C ASP A 225 -5.71 -1.50 -0.75
N SER A 226 -4.64 -2.25 -0.60
CA SER A 226 -4.18 -2.78 0.68
C SER A 226 -2.76 -2.30 0.97
N PHE A 227 -2.65 -1.35 1.89
CA PHE A 227 -1.39 -0.76 2.31
C PHE A 227 -0.91 -1.40 3.60
N ARG A 228 0.40 -1.41 3.78
CA ARG A 228 1.04 -1.94 4.99
C ARG A 228 1.45 -0.80 5.91
N PRO A 229 1.35 -0.98 7.24
CA PRO A 229 1.89 -0.01 8.16
C PRO A 229 3.42 0.03 8.06
N TYR A 230 4.00 1.19 8.35
CA TYR A 230 5.44 1.30 8.58
C TYR A 230 5.85 0.39 9.73
N ALA A 231 7.04 -0.19 9.62
CA ALA A 231 7.63 -0.92 10.73
C ALA A 231 7.92 0.07 11.87
N GLY A 232 7.59 -0.32 13.10
CA GLY A 232 7.87 0.52 14.29
C GLY A 232 9.36 0.79 14.50
N ARG A 233 10.22 -0.08 13.95
CA ARG A 233 11.67 0.09 13.84
C ARG A 233 12.21 -0.66 12.63
N ILE A 234 13.40 -0.28 12.18
CA ILE A 234 14.11 -0.99 11.12
C ILE A 234 14.87 -2.16 11.74
N VAL A 235 14.30 -3.36 11.63
CA VAL A 235 14.88 -4.60 12.19
C VAL A 235 16.09 -5.07 11.39
N ASP A 236 16.02 -4.96 10.07
CA ASP A 236 17.04 -5.48 9.17
C ASP A 236 17.39 -4.49 8.07
N GLN A 237 18.66 -4.51 7.66
CA GLN A 237 19.15 -3.75 6.52
C GLN A 237 20.05 -4.66 5.69
N SER A 238 19.83 -4.63 4.37
CA SER A 238 20.70 -5.31 3.40
C SER A 238 21.27 -4.29 2.43
N LYS A 239 22.53 -4.51 2.04
CA LYS A 239 23.19 -3.73 1.00
C LYS A 239 23.97 -4.66 0.08
N CYS A 240 23.63 -4.66 -1.21
CA CYS A 240 24.42 -5.29 -2.25
C CYS A 240 25.63 -4.39 -2.57
N ILE A 241 26.81 -5.00 -2.65
CA ILE A 241 28.03 -4.37 -3.14
C ILE A 241 28.27 -4.90 -4.53
N GLU A 242 28.05 -4.03 -5.49
CA GLU A 242 28.06 -4.35 -6.91
C GLU A 242 29.35 -3.87 -7.57
N ARG A 243 29.77 -4.57 -8.62
CA ARG A 243 30.88 -4.21 -9.47
C ARG A 243 30.48 -4.35 -10.93
N GLU A 244 30.98 -3.43 -11.74
CA GLU A 244 30.83 -3.46 -13.18
C GLU A 244 31.92 -4.32 -13.82
N PHE A 245 31.53 -5.09 -14.83
CA PHE A 245 32.39 -5.94 -15.63
C PHE A 245 32.15 -5.63 -17.11
N LEU A 246 33.21 -5.36 -17.85
CA LEU A 246 33.12 -5.16 -19.29
C LEU A 246 32.78 -6.48 -19.98
N VAL A 247 31.89 -6.42 -20.97
CA VAL A 247 31.54 -7.58 -21.79
C VAL A 247 32.62 -7.76 -22.86
N PRO A 248 33.37 -8.89 -22.85
CA PRO A 248 34.42 -9.15 -23.83
C PRO A 248 33.83 -9.14 -25.25
N ASP A 249 34.58 -8.63 -26.23
CA ASP A 249 34.15 -8.67 -27.64
C ASP A 249 34.02 -10.11 -28.18
N THR A 250 34.66 -11.07 -27.52
CA THR A 250 34.57 -12.50 -27.78
C THR A 250 33.33 -13.15 -27.17
N ALA A 251 32.55 -12.44 -26.35
CA ALA A 251 31.36 -12.97 -25.70
C ALA A 251 30.30 -13.43 -26.71
N LEU A 252 29.63 -14.52 -26.39
CA LEU A 252 28.56 -15.07 -27.22
C LEU A 252 27.42 -14.07 -27.42
N SER A 253 27.15 -13.25 -26.40
CA SER A 253 26.13 -12.19 -26.40
C SER A 253 26.33 -11.14 -27.50
N LYS A 254 27.59 -10.90 -27.93
CA LYS A 254 27.95 -9.95 -28.98
C LYS A 254 27.96 -10.55 -30.39
N LYS A 255 27.75 -11.87 -30.54
CA LYS A 255 27.77 -12.53 -31.86
C LYS A 255 26.45 -12.31 -32.60
N GLU A 256 26.52 -12.00 -33.89
CA GLU A 256 25.31 -11.81 -34.73
C GLU A 256 24.43 -13.07 -34.78
N SER A 257 25.04 -14.26 -34.83
CA SER A 257 24.33 -15.54 -34.82
C SER A 257 24.82 -16.45 -33.71
N LEU A 258 23.87 -17.06 -33.02
CA LEU A 258 24.11 -18.06 -31.99
C LEU A 258 23.94 -19.45 -32.60
N ILE A 259 25.05 -20.17 -32.75
CA ILE A 259 25.06 -21.57 -33.20
C ILE A 259 25.33 -22.42 -31.97
N TYR A 260 24.55 -23.49 -31.77
CA TYR A 260 24.73 -24.43 -30.67
C TYR A 260 25.15 -25.80 -31.19
N SER A 261 26.15 -26.38 -30.52
CA SER A 261 26.81 -27.61 -30.94
C SER A 261 26.17 -28.86 -30.32
N ASN A 262 25.41 -28.72 -29.23
CA ASN A 262 24.78 -29.82 -28.51
C ASN A 262 23.36 -29.48 -27.98
N SER A 263 22.62 -30.51 -27.53
CA SER A 263 21.26 -30.34 -27.01
C SER A 263 21.19 -29.65 -25.64
N GLU A 264 22.25 -29.71 -24.84
CA GLU A 264 22.32 -29.09 -23.51
C GLU A 264 22.46 -27.56 -23.59
N ALA A 265 23.03 -27.05 -24.68
CA ALA A 265 23.20 -25.62 -24.94
C ALA A 265 21.91 -24.93 -25.42
N ILE A 266 20.87 -25.67 -25.83
CA ILE A 266 19.65 -25.09 -26.42
C ILE A 266 18.98 -24.09 -25.47
N GLN A 267 18.63 -24.52 -24.24
CA GLN A 267 17.95 -23.64 -23.29
C GLN A 267 18.81 -22.43 -22.84
N PRO A 268 20.10 -22.62 -22.48
CA PRO A 268 21.00 -21.50 -22.20
C PRO A 268 21.11 -20.51 -23.35
N MET A 269 21.18 -20.98 -24.61
CA MET A 269 21.26 -20.13 -25.80
C MET A 269 19.98 -19.36 -26.06
N CYS A 270 18.82 -20.00 -25.96
CA CYS A 270 17.54 -19.29 -26.07
C CYS A 270 17.39 -18.21 -24.99
N SER A 271 17.87 -18.49 -23.78
CA SER A 271 17.84 -17.51 -22.69
C SER A 271 18.83 -16.37 -22.94
N LEU A 272 20.02 -16.66 -23.48
CA LEU A 272 21.00 -15.63 -23.87
C LEU A 272 20.44 -14.71 -24.96
N ASP A 273 19.79 -15.27 -25.98
CA ASP A 273 19.19 -14.51 -27.09
C ASP A 273 18.13 -13.52 -26.59
N LEU A 274 17.31 -13.93 -25.62
CA LEU A 274 16.35 -13.03 -24.96
C LEU A 274 17.06 -11.93 -24.13
N LEU A 275 18.16 -12.27 -23.46
CA LEU A 275 18.84 -11.37 -22.51
C LEU A 275 19.75 -10.33 -23.18
N ARG A 276 20.28 -10.61 -24.38
CA ARG A 276 21.18 -9.68 -25.09
C ARG A 276 20.45 -8.44 -25.62
N GLY A 277 19.15 -8.53 -25.92
CA GLY A 277 18.37 -7.43 -26.50
C GLY A 277 18.74 -7.14 -27.96
N GLU A 278 18.28 -6.00 -28.49
CA GLU A 278 18.58 -5.58 -29.87
C GLU A 278 20.02 -5.04 -30.01
N GLU A 279 20.51 -4.32 -29.00
CA GLU A 279 21.87 -3.80 -28.97
C GLU A 279 22.75 -4.55 -27.96
N PRO A 280 23.97 -4.97 -28.33
CA PRO A 280 24.88 -5.65 -27.41
C PRO A 280 25.28 -4.76 -26.25
N LYS A 281 25.22 -5.29 -25.02
CA LYS A 281 25.65 -4.58 -23.82
C LYS A 281 27.17 -4.49 -23.74
N GLU A 282 27.68 -3.30 -23.41
CA GLU A 282 29.13 -3.08 -23.21
C GLU A 282 29.61 -3.48 -21.81
N SER A 283 28.74 -3.41 -20.81
CA SER A 283 29.06 -3.81 -19.45
C SER A 283 27.88 -4.47 -18.75
N VAL A 284 28.19 -5.25 -17.71
CA VAL A 284 27.22 -5.87 -16.82
C VAL A 284 27.61 -5.64 -15.37
N ILE A 285 26.60 -5.55 -14.51
CA ILE A 285 26.79 -5.38 -13.07
C ILE A 285 26.64 -6.74 -12.39
N LYS A 286 27.56 -7.07 -11.48
CA LYS A 286 27.47 -8.26 -10.62
C LYS A 286 27.56 -7.87 -9.16
N THR A 287 26.71 -8.49 -8.34
CA THR A 287 26.81 -8.42 -6.89
C THR A 287 27.96 -9.30 -6.41
N THR A 288 28.89 -8.72 -5.67
CA THR A 288 30.09 -9.41 -5.14
C THR A 288 29.99 -9.73 -3.65
N GLU A 289 29.30 -8.87 -2.89
CA GLU A 289 29.11 -9.02 -1.45
C GLU A 289 27.70 -8.55 -1.08
N ILE A 290 27.06 -9.23 -0.13
CA ILE A 290 25.81 -8.78 0.49
C ILE A 290 26.11 -8.52 1.95
N ARG A 291 25.97 -7.26 2.38
CA ARG A 291 26.08 -6.86 3.78
C ARG A 291 24.71 -6.88 4.42
N PHE A 292 24.53 -7.72 5.42
CA PHE A 292 23.29 -7.82 6.19
C PHE A 292 23.53 -7.40 7.63
N ARG A 293 22.64 -6.57 8.16
CA ARG A 293 22.67 -6.10 9.55
C ARG A 293 21.32 -6.37 10.19
N LEU A 294 21.35 -6.87 11.43
CA LEU A 294 20.19 -7.06 12.28
C LEU A 294 20.32 -6.15 13.50
N ASP A 295 19.23 -5.45 13.82
CA ASP A 295 19.12 -4.66 15.02
C ASP A 295 18.63 -5.52 16.20
N LEU A 296 19.53 -5.78 17.14
CA LEU A 296 19.29 -6.54 18.36
C LEU A 296 19.21 -5.66 19.61
N SER A 297 19.03 -4.34 19.46
CA SER A 297 18.88 -3.43 20.62
C SER A 297 17.67 -3.77 21.48
N GLU A 298 16.64 -4.36 20.87
CA GLU A 298 15.47 -4.93 21.52
C GLU A 298 15.27 -6.39 21.09
N PRO A 299 14.76 -7.28 21.96
CA PRO A 299 14.46 -8.67 21.60
C PRO A 299 13.59 -8.75 20.35
N LEU A 300 13.99 -9.59 19.39
CA LEU A 300 13.19 -9.85 18.19
C LEU A 300 12.07 -10.84 18.52
N SER A 301 10.87 -10.53 18.06
CA SER A 301 9.80 -11.51 17.96
C SER A 301 10.10 -12.53 16.86
N ASN A 302 9.51 -13.72 16.94
CA ASN A 302 9.64 -14.74 15.89
C ASN A 302 9.19 -14.21 14.52
N ASP A 303 8.12 -13.41 14.50
CA ASP A 303 7.59 -12.81 13.27
C ASP A 303 8.55 -11.76 12.66
N GLU A 304 9.22 -10.96 13.48
CA GLU A 304 10.27 -10.04 12.99
C GLU A 304 11.47 -10.80 12.44
N LEU A 305 11.88 -11.88 13.10
CA LEU A 305 12.97 -12.73 12.64
C LEU A 305 12.62 -13.42 11.31
N ASP A 306 11.44 -14.01 11.20
CA ASP A 306 10.97 -14.68 9.99
C ASP A 306 10.89 -13.70 8.80
N ARG A 307 10.38 -12.47 9.04
CA ARG A 307 10.38 -11.40 8.03
C ARG A 307 11.80 -11.00 7.60
N ALA A 308 12.71 -10.83 8.56
CA ALA A 308 14.10 -10.45 8.26
C ALA A 308 14.82 -11.54 7.45
N LEU A 309 14.64 -12.82 7.81
CA LEU A 309 15.22 -13.94 7.08
C LEU A 309 14.60 -14.12 5.69
N ALA A 310 13.27 -13.94 5.55
CA ALA A 310 12.60 -13.97 4.26
C ALA A 310 13.12 -12.85 3.33
N ARG A 311 13.32 -11.63 3.85
CA ARG A 311 13.92 -10.52 3.11
C ARG A 311 15.35 -10.82 2.69
N LEU A 312 16.20 -11.29 3.60
CA LEU A 312 17.58 -11.70 3.28
C LEU A 312 17.61 -12.77 2.18
N ARG A 313 16.76 -13.79 2.28
CA ARG A 313 16.64 -14.84 1.27
C ARG A 313 16.23 -14.29 -0.10
N SER A 314 15.28 -13.36 -0.12
CA SER A 314 14.87 -12.67 -1.35
C SER A 314 16.03 -11.90 -1.98
N VAL A 315 16.78 -11.13 -1.17
CA VAL A 315 17.96 -10.37 -1.65
C VAL A 315 19.04 -11.29 -2.22
N ILE A 316 19.37 -12.39 -1.54
CA ILE A 316 20.36 -13.36 -2.03
C ILE A 316 19.88 -14.00 -3.34
N SER A 317 18.61 -14.43 -3.39
CA SER A 317 18.03 -15.08 -4.55
C SER A 317 18.03 -14.15 -5.77
N SER A 318 17.62 -12.88 -5.60
CA SER A 318 17.68 -11.86 -6.66
C SER A 318 19.11 -11.59 -7.12
N ALA A 319 20.07 -11.45 -6.19
CA ALA A 319 21.48 -11.24 -6.53
C ALA A 319 22.09 -12.44 -7.29
N GLN A 320 21.74 -13.67 -6.90
CA GLN A 320 22.17 -14.88 -7.59
C GLN A 320 21.60 -14.95 -9.01
N TYR A 321 20.32 -14.62 -9.17
CA TYR A 321 19.67 -14.56 -10.49
C TYR A 321 20.35 -13.51 -11.39
N SER A 322 20.50 -12.28 -10.93
CA SER A 322 21.19 -11.21 -11.69
C SER A 322 22.64 -11.58 -12.02
N ASN A 323 23.35 -12.23 -11.09
CA ASN A 323 24.71 -12.71 -11.33
C ASN A 323 24.77 -13.83 -12.37
N SER A 324 23.78 -14.74 -12.39
CA SER A 324 23.67 -15.79 -13.41
C SER A 324 23.44 -15.16 -14.79
N VAL A 325 22.49 -14.24 -14.90
CA VAL A 325 22.22 -13.46 -16.13
C VAL A 325 23.47 -12.73 -16.61
N ALA A 326 24.14 -11.97 -15.74
CA ALA A 326 25.38 -11.29 -16.07
C ALA A 326 26.49 -12.27 -16.51
N SER A 327 26.58 -13.44 -15.87
CA SER A 327 27.58 -14.45 -16.24
C SER A 327 27.26 -15.11 -17.58
N MET A 328 25.98 -15.23 -17.97
CA MET A 328 25.60 -15.69 -19.30
C MET A 328 26.01 -14.67 -20.37
N LEU A 329 25.79 -13.38 -20.12
CA LEU A 329 26.20 -12.31 -21.02
C LEU A 329 27.72 -12.21 -21.19
N LEU A 330 28.48 -12.58 -20.16
CA LEU A 330 29.95 -12.62 -20.18
C LEU A 330 30.54 -13.91 -20.79
N ALA A 331 29.74 -14.95 -21.04
CA ALA A 331 30.25 -16.24 -21.48
C ALA A 331 30.83 -16.15 -22.91
N GLU A 332 32.06 -16.65 -23.09
CA GLU A 332 32.76 -16.64 -24.38
C GLU A 332 32.53 -17.94 -25.18
N ASN A 333 32.06 -19.00 -24.50
CA ASN A 333 31.83 -20.31 -25.09
C ASN A 333 30.61 -21.03 -24.48
N GLU A 334 30.12 -22.08 -25.16
CA GLU A 334 28.94 -22.85 -24.75
C GLU A 334 29.08 -23.46 -23.35
N THR A 335 30.27 -23.92 -22.98
CA THR A 335 30.52 -24.54 -21.67
C THR A 335 30.34 -23.53 -20.54
N GLU A 336 30.87 -22.32 -20.69
CA GLU A 336 30.66 -21.22 -19.75
C GLU A 336 29.20 -20.81 -19.67
N LEU A 337 28.50 -20.73 -20.81
CA LEU A 337 27.10 -20.37 -20.86
C LEU A 337 26.22 -21.41 -20.13
N ILE A 338 26.42 -22.70 -20.40
CA ILE A 338 25.71 -23.79 -19.72
C ILE A 338 25.96 -23.73 -18.21
N LYS A 339 27.21 -23.46 -17.80
CA LYS A 339 27.56 -23.33 -16.38
C LYS A 339 26.89 -22.11 -15.73
N ALA A 340 26.84 -20.98 -16.42
CA ALA A 340 26.20 -19.77 -15.93
C ALA A 340 24.68 -19.93 -15.79
N TYR A 341 24.03 -20.55 -16.77
CA TYR A 341 22.60 -20.85 -16.77
C TYR A 341 22.21 -21.80 -15.63
N ASN A 342 23.02 -22.84 -15.41
CA ASN A 342 22.79 -23.83 -14.35
C ASN A 342 23.34 -23.42 -12.98
N MET A 343 23.67 -22.14 -12.77
CA MET A 343 24.17 -21.66 -11.48
C MET A 343 23.11 -21.92 -10.39
N PRO A 344 23.44 -22.64 -9.30
CA PRO A 344 22.48 -22.92 -8.25
C PRO A 344 21.98 -21.61 -7.61
N SER A 345 20.67 -21.44 -7.54
CA SER A 345 20.03 -20.30 -6.88
C SER A 345 19.17 -20.77 -5.71
N LEU A 346 19.10 -19.96 -4.66
CA LEU A 346 18.12 -20.15 -3.61
C LEU A 346 16.73 -19.95 -4.22
N LYS A 347 15.81 -20.88 -3.92
CA LYS A 347 14.40 -20.70 -4.30
C LYS A 347 13.88 -19.40 -3.68
N HIS A 348 13.25 -18.56 -4.50
CA HIS A 348 12.53 -17.39 -4.05
C HIS A 348 11.52 -17.78 -2.96
N VAL A 349 11.30 -16.88 -2.00
CA VAL A 349 10.17 -17.00 -1.07
C VAL A 349 8.91 -16.90 -1.90
N GLU A 350 7.97 -17.84 -1.74
CA GLU A 350 6.72 -17.79 -2.51
C GLU A 350 5.95 -16.51 -2.14
N HIS A 351 5.38 -15.83 -3.14
CA HIS A 351 4.68 -14.56 -2.94
C HIS A 351 3.58 -14.65 -1.87
N THR A 352 2.85 -15.77 -1.84
CA THR A 352 1.83 -16.04 -0.81
C THR A 352 2.41 -16.13 0.59
N GLU A 353 3.56 -16.79 0.75
CA GLU A 353 4.26 -16.84 2.03
C GLU A 353 4.74 -15.44 2.45
N PHE A 354 5.29 -14.67 1.51
CA PHE A 354 5.71 -13.30 1.74
C PHE A 354 4.54 -12.40 2.16
N LYS A 355 3.39 -12.48 1.48
CA LYS A 355 2.17 -11.76 1.88
C LYS A 355 1.72 -12.15 3.29
N ARG A 356 1.74 -13.44 3.62
CA ARG A 356 1.36 -13.93 4.95
C ARG A 356 2.27 -13.40 6.05
N LEU A 357 3.58 -13.39 5.84
CA LEU A 357 4.57 -12.88 6.80
C LEU A 357 4.43 -11.37 7.04
N HIS A 358 3.98 -10.62 6.03
CA HIS A 358 3.80 -9.18 6.13
C HIS A 358 2.35 -8.75 6.43
N LYS A 359 1.47 -9.70 6.72
CA LYS A 359 0.08 -9.45 7.12
C LYS A 359 0.05 -8.85 8.53
N VAL A 360 -0.77 -7.82 8.73
CA VAL A 360 -1.00 -7.25 10.06
C VAL A 360 -1.68 -8.28 10.97
N SER A 361 -1.31 -8.29 12.25
CA SER A 361 -2.01 -9.09 13.27
C SER A 361 -3.19 -8.31 13.84
N LEU A 362 -4.41 -8.84 13.67
CA LEU A 362 -5.63 -8.32 14.29
C LEU A 362 -6.23 -9.38 15.25
N PRO A 363 -6.84 -8.96 16.37
CA PRO A 363 -7.44 -9.88 17.34
C PRO A 363 -8.42 -10.84 16.68
N GLU A 364 -8.25 -12.15 16.92
CA GLU A 364 -9.11 -13.19 16.37
C GLU A 364 -9.23 -13.18 14.82
N LEU A 365 -8.36 -12.55 14.03
CA LEU A 365 -8.54 -12.50 12.56
C LEU A 365 -7.62 -13.47 11.82
N ASN A 366 -8.06 -14.73 11.72
CA ASN A 366 -7.30 -15.81 11.09
C ASN A 366 -8.11 -16.62 10.05
N SER A 367 -9.37 -16.24 9.78
CA SER A 367 -10.25 -16.95 8.88
C SER A 367 -11.19 -16.01 8.11
N PRO A 368 -11.77 -16.47 6.98
CA PRO A 368 -12.72 -15.68 6.19
C PRO A 368 -13.94 -15.21 6.99
N HIS A 369 -14.49 -16.06 7.85
CA HIS A 369 -15.64 -15.70 8.70
C HIS A 369 -15.33 -14.54 9.66
N GLN A 370 -14.08 -14.46 10.14
CA GLN A 370 -13.65 -13.39 11.01
C GLN A 370 -13.46 -12.09 10.21
N ALA A 371 -12.91 -12.16 9.00
CA ALA A 371 -12.79 -10.99 8.11
C ALA A 371 -14.18 -10.40 7.78
N LYS A 372 -15.16 -11.25 7.49
CA LYS A 372 -16.57 -10.85 7.36
C LYS A 372 -17.07 -10.07 8.56
N ALA A 373 -16.86 -10.60 9.78
CA ALA A 373 -17.31 -9.94 11.00
C ALA A 373 -16.64 -8.56 11.18
N TYR A 374 -15.34 -8.44 10.91
CA TYR A 374 -14.63 -7.17 10.95
C TYR A 374 -15.19 -6.15 9.95
N LEU A 375 -15.48 -6.56 8.71
CA LEU A 375 -16.09 -5.68 7.70
C LEU A 375 -17.47 -5.19 8.13
N CYS A 376 -18.33 -6.07 8.67
CA CYS A 376 -19.60 -5.66 9.27
C CYS A 376 -19.40 -4.64 10.41
N GLY A 377 -18.39 -4.86 11.26
CA GLY A 377 -18.04 -3.94 12.34
C GLY A 377 -17.57 -2.58 11.85
N LEU A 378 -16.82 -2.55 10.74
CA LEU A 378 -16.34 -1.33 10.07
C LEU A 378 -17.50 -0.53 9.49
N ILE A 379 -18.43 -1.18 8.79
CA ILE A 379 -19.67 -0.58 8.27
C ILE A 379 -20.39 0.16 9.41
N VAL A 380 -20.67 -0.55 10.52
CA VAL A 380 -21.36 0.06 11.66
C VAL A 380 -20.58 1.22 12.27
N LEU A 381 -19.26 1.07 12.46
CA LEU A 381 -18.45 2.12 13.08
C LEU A 381 -18.40 3.38 12.21
N PHE A 382 -18.22 3.23 10.90
CA PHE A 382 -18.19 4.33 9.94
C PHE A 382 -19.55 5.00 9.85
N GLU A 383 -20.60 4.23 9.52
CA GLU A 383 -21.94 4.77 9.33
C GLU A 383 -22.48 5.45 10.59
N HIS A 384 -22.09 5.01 11.78
CA HIS A 384 -22.61 5.60 13.02
C HIS A 384 -21.92 6.89 13.44
N TYR A 385 -20.64 7.08 13.10
CA TYR A 385 -19.81 8.13 13.68
C TYR A 385 -19.14 9.08 12.67
N VAL A 386 -18.97 8.67 11.42
CA VAL A 386 -18.29 9.49 10.41
C VAL A 386 -19.31 10.32 9.67
N ARG A 387 -19.14 11.64 9.74
CA ARG A 387 -19.94 12.60 8.97
C ARG A 387 -19.06 13.22 7.91
N VAL A 388 -19.50 13.14 6.65
CA VAL A 388 -18.80 13.70 5.50
C VAL A 388 -19.61 14.86 4.96
N ASN A 389 -19.04 16.06 4.97
CA ASN A 389 -19.66 17.23 4.36
C ASN A 389 -18.91 17.58 3.06
N SER A 390 -19.61 17.54 1.95
CA SER A 390 -19.08 17.94 0.64
C SER A 390 -19.44 19.40 0.34
N SER A 391 -18.43 20.23 0.14
CA SER A 391 -18.56 21.49 -0.62
C SER A 391 -18.15 21.25 -2.08
N SER A 392 -18.38 22.22 -2.98
CA SER A 392 -17.94 22.13 -4.39
C SER A 392 -16.45 21.77 -4.50
N ASP A 393 -15.62 22.40 -3.66
CA ASP A 393 -14.17 22.38 -3.83
C ASP A 393 -13.41 21.64 -2.73
N SER A 394 -14.07 21.19 -1.66
CA SER A 394 -13.44 20.37 -0.61
C SER A 394 -14.40 19.41 0.10
N LEU A 395 -13.85 18.32 0.63
CA LEU A 395 -14.54 17.46 1.60
C LEU A 395 -14.02 17.75 3.00
N SER A 396 -14.93 17.76 3.97
CA SER A 396 -14.57 17.78 5.40
C SER A 396 -15.14 16.57 6.11
N PHE A 397 -14.34 16.03 7.03
CA PHE A 397 -14.68 14.88 7.84
C PHE A 397 -14.83 15.30 9.29
N SER A 398 -15.83 14.77 9.97
CA SER A 398 -16.00 15.00 11.40
C SER A 398 -16.50 13.75 12.10
N TRP A 399 -16.23 13.68 13.40
CA TRP A 399 -16.63 12.57 14.26
C TRP A 399 -17.80 12.96 15.15
N GLY A 400 -18.93 12.26 15.02
CA GLY A 400 -20.10 12.48 15.86
C GLY A 400 -21.20 11.47 15.57
N LYS A 401 -21.95 11.07 16.60
CA LYS A 401 -23.12 10.18 16.44
C LYS A 401 -24.07 10.78 15.41
N ASN A 402 -24.59 9.98 14.48
CA ASN A 402 -25.57 10.46 13.51
C ASN A 402 -26.82 11.07 14.17
N GLU A 403 -27.45 11.96 13.40
CA GLU A 403 -28.62 12.75 13.83
C GLU A 403 -29.93 11.97 13.71
N ASP A 404 -29.91 10.76 13.13
CA ASP A 404 -31.05 9.85 13.06
C ASP A 404 -31.50 9.29 14.42
N GLY A 405 -30.76 9.58 15.50
CA GLY A 405 -31.13 9.21 16.86
C GLY A 405 -31.01 7.70 17.16
N LEU A 406 -30.55 6.89 16.21
CA LEU A 406 -30.43 5.44 16.41
C LEU A 406 -29.31 5.12 17.40
N SER A 407 -29.64 4.31 18.41
CA SER A 407 -28.65 3.71 19.28
C SER A 407 -27.76 2.74 18.49
N THR A 408 -26.53 2.50 18.97
CA THR A 408 -25.63 1.52 18.34
C THR A 408 -26.27 0.12 18.28
N LEU A 409 -27.09 -0.24 19.28
CA LEU A 409 -27.81 -1.52 19.31
C LEU A 409 -28.82 -1.65 18.15
N LEU A 410 -29.59 -0.60 17.88
CA LEU A 410 -30.55 -0.58 16.78
C LEU A 410 -29.85 -0.65 15.41
N ARG A 411 -28.64 -0.10 15.31
CA ARG A 411 -27.83 -0.18 14.08
C ARG A 411 -27.34 -1.58 13.75
N PHE A 412 -27.03 -2.39 14.76
CA PHE A 412 -26.69 -3.79 14.51
C PHE A 412 -27.84 -4.51 13.81
N GLY A 413 -29.08 -4.24 14.23
CA GLY A 413 -30.28 -4.76 13.57
C GLY A 413 -30.47 -4.21 12.15
N ALA A 414 -30.28 -2.89 11.95
CA ALA A 414 -30.43 -2.27 10.64
C ALA A 414 -29.42 -2.82 9.60
N VAL A 415 -28.13 -2.83 9.95
CA VAL A 415 -27.08 -3.39 9.09
C VAL A 415 -27.28 -4.90 8.88
N SER A 416 -27.71 -5.63 9.91
CA SER A 416 -28.07 -7.04 9.78
C SER A 416 -29.17 -7.27 8.73
N ILE A 417 -30.24 -6.48 8.76
CA ILE A 417 -31.35 -6.58 7.79
C ILE A 417 -30.87 -6.23 6.38
N GLU A 418 -30.08 -5.17 6.24
CA GLU A 418 -29.53 -4.74 4.96
C GLU A 418 -28.64 -5.82 4.33
N LEU A 419 -27.64 -6.30 5.07
CA LEU A 419 -26.71 -7.33 4.60
C LEU A 419 -27.43 -8.65 4.33
N SER A 420 -28.43 -9.01 5.14
CA SER A 420 -29.21 -10.24 4.94
C SER A 420 -30.05 -10.21 3.66
N LYS A 421 -30.51 -9.02 3.22
CA LYS A 421 -31.23 -8.87 1.95
C LYS A 421 -30.32 -9.11 0.75
N VAL A 422 -29.05 -8.69 0.84
CA VAL A 422 -28.09 -8.80 -0.25
C VAL A 422 -27.45 -10.19 -0.30
N HIS A 423 -27.12 -10.77 0.85
CA HIS A 423 -26.28 -11.96 0.96
C HIS A 423 -26.96 -13.20 1.57
N GLY A 424 -28.24 -13.09 1.97
CA GLY A 424 -28.96 -14.11 2.72
C GLY A 424 -28.75 -14.00 4.25
N GLU A 425 -29.63 -14.64 5.02
CA GLU A 425 -29.65 -14.50 6.49
C GLU A 425 -28.44 -15.13 7.22
N GLU A 426 -27.74 -16.07 6.56
CA GLU A 426 -26.71 -16.87 7.21
C GLU A 426 -25.47 -16.06 7.60
N GLY A 427 -25.23 -15.98 8.91
CA GLY A 427 -24.05 -15.33 9.49
C GLY A 427 -24.06 -13.80 9.42
N PHE A 428 -25.19 -13.17 9.09
CA PHE A 428 -25.40 -11.70 9.15
C PHE A 428 -26.34 -11.28 10.29
N SER A 429 -26.50 -12.13 11.31
CA SER A 429 -27.31 -11.79 12.50
C SER A 429 -26.79 -10.53 13.21
N ALA A 430 -27.70 -9.79 13.87
CA ALA A 430 -27.32 -8.63 14.68
C ALA A 430 -26.25 -8.96 15.74
N GLY A 431 -26.26 -10.17 16.31
CA GLY A 431 -25.24 -10.63 17.25
C GLY A 431 -23.86 -10.82 16.60
N SER A 432 -23.82 -11.32 15.36
CA SER A 432 -22.57 -11.44 14.57
C SER A 432 -21.99 -10.05 14.26
N VAL A 433 -22.85 -9.12 13.86
CA VAL A 433 -22.47 -7.71 13.60
C VAL A 433 -21.94 -7.04 14.87
N GLU A 434 -22.61 -7.25 16.01
CA GLU A 434 -22.15 -6.73 17.31
C GLU A 434 -20.77 -7.28 17.69
N LYS A 435 -20.52 -8.59 17.50
CA LYS A 435 -19.21 -9.19 17.76
C LYS A 435 -18.13 -8.54 16.91
N GLY A 436 -18.38 -8.40 15.61
CA GLY A 436 -17.49 -7.71 14.67
C GLY A 436 -17.18 -6.28 15.08
N TYR A 437 -18.23 -5.51 15.44
CA TYR A 437 -18.07 -4.14 15.93
C TYR A 437 -17.22 -4.06 17.19
N LYS A 438 -17.36 -5.00 18.15
CA LYS A 438 -16.54 -5.02 19.38
C LYS A 438 -15.05 -5.21 19.05
N LEU A 439 -14.71 -6.13 18.15
CA LEU A 439 -13.34 -6.38 17.69
C LEU A 439 -12.74 -5.13 17.01
N VAL A 440 -13.49 -4.53 16.09
CA VAL A 440 -13.10 -3.27 15.44
C VAL A 440 -12.89 -2.16 16.47
N LYS A 441 -13.80 -2.03 17.45
CA LYS A 441 -13.71 -1.01 18.50
C LYS A 441 -12.48 -1.18 19.39
N GLU A 442 -12.06 -2.41 19.65
CA GLU A 442 -10.86 -2.71 20.43
C GLU A 442 -9.60 -2.16 19.74
N VAL A 443 -9.40 -2.52 18.47
CA VAL A 443 -8.26 -2.07 17.66
C VAL A 443 -8.30 -0.54 17.48
N PHE A 444 -9.47 0.00 17.16
CA PHE A 444 -9.71 1.44 17.07
C PHE A 444 -9.30 2.18 18.36
N ASN A 445 -9.74 1.68 19.51
CA ASN A 445 -9.38 2.29 20.79
C ASN A 445 -7.89 2.14 21.12
N SER A 446 -7.22 1.10 20.60
CA SER A 446 -5.76 0.99 20.68
C SER A 446 -5.08 2.16 19.97
N HIS A 447 -5.45 2.45 18.72
CA HIS A 447 -4.93 3.61 17.99
C HIS A 447 -5.25 4.94 18.66
N ILE A 448 -6.46 5.11 19.19
CA ILE A 448 -6.80 6.32 19.95
C ILE A 448 -5.88 6.47 21.17
N ARG A 449 -5.58 5.39 21.90
CA ARG A 449 -4.63 5.46 23.01
C ARG A 449 -3.21 5.81 22.54
N GLU A 450 -2.75 5.24 21.43
CA GLU A 450 -1.46 5.56 20.82
C GLU A 450 -1.36 7.05 20.47
N PHE A 451 -2.37 7.61 19.79
CA PHE A 451 -2.39 9.04 19.45
C PHE A 451 -2.45 9.96 20.66
N GLN A 452 -3.11 9.52 21.74
CA GLN A 452 -3.27 10.30 22.96
C GLN A 452 -2.09 10.15 23.92
N PHE A 453 -1.21 9.17 23.70
CA PHE A 453 -0.07 8.91 24.56
C PHE A 453 0.84 10.13 24.62
N ARG A 454 1.15 10.59 25.84
CA ARG A 454 1.91 11.83 26.13
C ARG A 454 1.31 13.13 25.55
N ARG A 455 0.07 13.10 25.04
CA ARG A 455 -0.67 14.28 24.57
C ARG A 455 -1.66 14.76 25.61
N VAL A 456 -1.91 16.06 25.64
CA VAL A 456 -2.93 16.68 26.50
C VAL A 456 -4.31 16.60 25.85
N GLN A 457 -5.26 16.03 26.58
CA GLN A 457 -6.65 15.91 26.17
C GLN A 457 -7.43 17.18 26.54
N PHE A 458 -7.44 18.15 25.63
CA PHE A 458 -8.20 19.39 25.80
C PHE A 458 -9.72 19.12 25.81
N ASN A 459 -10.46 19.88 26.63
CA ASN A 459 -11.92 19.80 26.75
C ASN A 459 -12.50 18.43 27.16
N ALA A 460 -11.67 17.51 27.66
CA ALA A 460 -12.13 16.21 28.09
C ALA A 460 -13.04 16.31 29.33
N ARG A 461 -14.25 15.73 29.21
CA ARG A 461 -15.22 15.68 30.31
C ARG A 461 -14.89 14.52 31.25
N LEU A 462 -14.39 14.83 32.44
CA LEU A 462 -14.17 13.86 33.51
C LEU A 462 -15.43 13.64 34.34
N ASN A 463 -15.79 12.37 34.55
CA ASN A 463 -16.80 11.98 35.53
C ASN A 463 -16.26 12.04 36.97
N THR A 464 -17.13 11.95 37.97
CA THR A 464 -16.77 12.09 39.39
C THR A 464 -15.69 11.11 39.83
N LYS A 465 -15.82 9.82 39.48
CA LYS A 465 -14.84 8.78 39.82
C LYS A 465 -13.46 9.05 39.21
N GLN A 466 -13.41 9.53 37.97
CA GLN A 466 -12.15 9.89 37.31
C GLN A 466 -11.50 11.10 37.98
N ARG A 467 -12.28 12.13 38.34
CA ARG A 467 -11.75 13.30 39.07
C ARG A 467 -11.18 12.91 40.42
N GLU A 468 -11.86 12.06 41.17
CA GLU A 468 -11.38 11.56 42.47
C GLU A 468 -10.05 10.81 42.34
N LYS A 469 -9.93 9.91 41.36
CA LYS A 469 -8.66 9.20 41.09
C LYS A 469 -7.53 10.17 40.75
N LEU A 470 -7.82 11.23 40.00
CA LEU A 470 -6.84 12.24 39.63
C LEU A 470 -6.46 13.17 40.80
N LYS A 471 -7.31 13.39 41.81
CA LYS A 471 -7.00 14.28 42.94
C LYS A 471 -5.72 13.86 43.67
N GLY A 472 -5.49 12.56 43.85
CA GLY A 472 -4.33 12.02 44.55
C GLY A 472 -3.04 11.91 43.72
N LEU A 473 -3.06 12.29 42.43
CA LEU A 473 -1.87 12.24 41.57
C LEU A 473 -1.13 13.58 41.57
N ASP A 474 0.20 13.50 41.55
CA ASP A 474 1.06 14.68 41.42
C ASP A 474 0.93 15.34 40.04
N PRO A 475 1.05 16.68 39.98
CA PRO A 475 1.10 17.41 38.72
C PRO A 475 2.27 16.99 37.84
N VAL A 476 2.03 16.91 36.54
CA VAL A 476 3.06 16.71 35.53
C VAL A 476 3.69 18.06 35.18
N ARG A 477 5.02 18.10 35.12
CA ARG A 477 5.77 19.28 34.68
C ARG A 477 5.47 19.58 33.21
N LEU A 478 5.26 20.86 32.88
CA LEU A 478 4.86 21.26 31.53
C LEU A 478 5.94 20.93 30.49
N GLU A 479 7.21 20.97 30.89
CA GLU A 479 8.36 20.57 30.08
C GLU A 479 8.32 19.11 29.60
N LEU A 480 7.54 18.24 30.25
CA LEU A 480 7.40 16.82 29.91
C LEU A 480 6.23 16.55 28.94
N LEU A 481 5.48 17.59 28.57
CA LEU A 481 4.38 17.49 27.61
C LEU A 481 4.92 17.53 26.17
N HIS A 482 4.08 17.09 25.24
CA HIS A 482 4.38 17.26 23.82
C HIS A 482 4.56 18.76 23.48
N PRO A 483 5.59 19.15 22.70
CA PRO A 483 5.88 20.56 22.42
C PRO A 483 4.66 21.36 21.90
N ASP A 484 3.88 20.75 21.01
CA ASP A 484 2.66 21.36 20.45
C ASP A 484 1.57 21.66 21.49
N ASP A 485 1.57 20.96 22.63
CA ASP A 485 0.55 21.10 23.65
C ASP A 485 0.93 22.16 24.70
N VAL A 486 2.23 22.46 24.86
CA VAL A 486 2.77 23.30 25.95
C VAL A 486 2.15 24.69 25.96
N SER A 487 2.19 25.41 24.83
CA SER A 487 1.68 26.78 24.75
C SER A 487 0.19 26.85 25.08
N ARG A 488 -0.60 25.93 24.52
CA ARG A 488 -2.04 25.88 24.73
C ARG A 488 -2.41 25.51 26.17
N VAL A 489 -1.63 24.63 26.80
CA VAL A 489 -1.80 24.28 28.22
C VAL A 489 -1.53 25.48 29.12
N GLN A 490 -0.45 26.22 28.85
CA GLN A 490 -0.11 27.43 29.61
C GLN A 490 -1.23 28.46 29.53
N GLU A 491 -1.77 28.70 28.33
CA GLU A 491 -2.92 29.58 28.12
C GLU A 491 -4.16 29.12 28.90
N ASP A 492 -4.48 27.83 28.86
CA ASP A 492 -5.65 27.26 29.54
C ASP A 492 -5.52 27.33 31.08
N ILE A 493 -4.33 27.05 31.62
CA ILE A 493 -4.04 27.15 33.05
C ILE A 493 -4.13 28.61 33.52
N GLU A 494 -3.52 29.55 32.80
CA GLU A 494 -3.58 30.98 33.13
C GLU A 494 -5.02 31.51 33.03
N ARG A 495 -5.80 31.06 32.04
CA ARG A 495 -7.23 31.37 31.93
C ARG A 495 -8.03 30.86 33.14
N LEU A 496 -7.74 29.65 33.63
CA LEU A 496 -8.41 29.10 34.82
C LEU A 496 -7.99 29.83 36.10
N LYS A 497 -6.70 30.18 36.21
CA LYS A 497 -6.15 30.97 37.33
C LYS A 497 -6.79 32.35 37.43
N ARG A 498 -7.01 33.05 36.31
CA ARG A 498 -7.77 34.31 36.26
C ARG A 498 -9.22 34.18 36.74
N LYS A 499 -9.79 32.97 36.70
CA LYS A 499 -11.12 32.63 37.24
C LYS A 499 -11.09 32.15 38.70
N GLY A 500 -9.96 32.31 39.39
CA GLY A 500 -9.78 31.87 40.79
C GLY A 500 -9.68 30.35 40.97
N ARG A 501 -9.36 29.61 39.91
CA ARG A 501 -9.23 28.14 39.95
C ARG A 501 -7.77 27.73 39.89
N GLN A 502 -7.36 26.79 40.75
CA GLN A 502 -6.01 26.24 40.73
C GLN A 502 -5.94 25.06 39.76
N ALA A 503 -5.46 25.33 38.54
CA ALA A 503 -5.36 24.31 37.50
C ALA A 503 -3.98 23.65 37.45
N SER A 504 -3.95 22.34 37.17
CA SER A 504 -2.72 21.57 36.97
C SER A 504 -2.94 20.45 35.97
N VAL A 505 -1.86 19.99 35.33
CA VAL A 505 -1.89 18.85 34.41
C VAL A 505 -1.64 17.57 35.17
N LYS A 506 -2.46 16.54 34.95
CA LYS A 506 -2.33 15.24 35.59
C LYS A 506 -2.27 14.10 34.57
N ALA A 507 -1.48 13.08 34.86
CA ALA A 507 -1.37 11.88 34.05
C ALA A 507 -2.59 10.98 34.22
N GLN A 508 -3.08 10.43 33.11
CA GLN A 508 -4.09 9.39 33.08
C GLN A 508 -3.46 8.00 32.97
N ILE A 509 -4.22 6.96 33.30
CA ILE A 509 -3.78 5.55 33.24
C ILE A 509 -3.36 5.13 31.82
N ASN A 510 -3.97 5.71 30.79
CA ASN A 510 -3.63 5.45 29.39
C ASN A 510 -2.37 6.19 28.90
N GLY A 511 -1.65 6.89 29.79
CA GLY A 511 -0.44 7.65 29.45
C GLY A 511 -0.70 9.01 28.78
N SER A 512 -1.97 9.40 28.60
CA SER A 512 -2.35 10.77 28.20
C SER A 512 -2.36 11.73 29.39
N TYR A 513 -2.46 13.03 29.10
CA TYR A 513 -2.51 14.09 30.11
C TYR A 513 -3.84 14.83 30.08
N ILE A 514 -4.25 15.40 31.21
CA ILE A 514 -5.46 16.22 31.29
C ILE A 514 -5.31 17.38 32.27
N ILE A 515 -5.92 18.52 31.95
CA ILE A 515 -5.99 19.69 32.84
C ILE A 515 -7.12 19.47 33.85
N THR A 516 -6.79 19.57 35.13
CA THR A 516 -7.71 19.45 36.27
C THR A 516 -7.68 20.72 37.12
N TRP A 517 -8.80 21.08 37.76
CA TRP A 517 -8.93 22.25 38.62
C TRP A 517 -10.07 22.08 39.64
#